data_AF-A0A8X6SPS2-F1
#
_entry.id   AF-A0A8X6SPS2-F1
#
_cell.length_a   1.000
_cell.length_b   1.000
_cell.length_c   1.000
_cell.angle_alpha   90.00
_cell.angle_beta   90.00
_cell.angle_gamma   90.00
#
_symmetry.space_group_name_H-M   'P 1'
#
loop_
_entity.id
_entity.type
_entity.pdbx_description
1 polymer ?
#
loop_
_entity_poly.entity_id
_entity_poly.type
_entity_poly.pdbx_seq_one_letter_code
_entity_poly.pdbx_strand_id
1 'polypeptide(L)'
;MFKFGRSFDYLASYKNASSELNYLLEGYTREYIDRMVALVKEYTLMQPIMFPVHASLLKYSIPEMQRLLFQVPNSSLCVWSTKANPIESIDELLTIRKSFNIGQVFYKLPDEQLECFFSNT
;
A
#
# COMPACT_ATOMS: atom_id res chain seq x y z
N MET A 1 16.00 28.73 -9.28
CA MET A 1 14.59 29.06 -9.62
C MET A 1 13.88 27.75 -9.96
N PHE A 2 13.21 27.13 -8.99
CA PHE A 2 12.53 25.84 -9.18
C PHE A 2 11.14 26.11 -9.76
N LYS A 3 10.86 25.62 -10.98
CA LYS A 3 9.53 25.72 -11.59
C LYS A 3 8.63 24.61 -11.04
N PHE A 4 7.70 24.99 -10.17
CA PHE A 4 6.53 24.21 -9.81
C PHE A 4 5.58 24.17 -11.02
N GLY A 5 5.32 23.00 -11.58
CA GLY A 5 4.46 22.89 -12.75
C GLY A 5 4.23 21.44 -13.16
N ARG A 6 3.21 20.81 -12.57
CA ARG A 6 2.27 19.84 -13.17
C ARG A 6 1.43 19.20 -12.06
N SER A 7 0.40 19.93 -11.64
CA SER A 7 -0.80 19.36 -11.04
C SER A 7 -1.92 19.53 -12.06
N PHE A 8 -2.86 18.59 -12.11
CA PHE A 8 -3.99 18.46 -13.05
C PHE A 8 -3.73 17.68 -14.34
N ASP A 9 -3.56 16.36 -14.22
CA ASP A 9 -4.09 15.37 -15.18
C ASP A 9 -4.46 14.03 -14.51
N TYR A 10 -4.65 13.99 -13.18
CA TYR A 10 -4.98 12.74 -12.49
C TYR A 10 -6.44 12.30 -12.67
N LEU A 11 -7.37 13.25 -12.84
CA LEU A 11 -8.82 12.97 -12.80
C LEU A 11 -9.39 12.46 -14.12
N ALA A 12 -8.70 12.66 -15.25
CA ALA A 12 -9.14 12.18 -16.56
C ALA A 12 -8.93 10.66 -16.75
N SER A 13 -7.97 10.07 -16.04
CA SER A 13 -7.70 8.62 -16.07
C SER A 13 -8.80 7.81 -15.37
N TYR A 14 -9.39 8.33 -14.29
CA TYR A 14 -10.39 7.60 -13.49
C TYR A 14 -11.73 7.36 -14.18
N LYS A 15 -12.07 8.09 -15.25
CA LYS A 15 -13.32 7.84 -16.00
C LYS A 15 -13.25 6.60 -16.93
N ASN A 16 -12.04 6.09 -17.21
CA ASN A 16 -11.84 4.82 -17.91
C ASN A 16 -11.71 3.62 -16.95
N ALA A 17 -11.87 3.83 -15.64
CA ALA A 17 -11.49 2.87 -14.61
C ALA A 17 -12.47 1.70 -14.39
N SER A 18 -13.64 1.67 -15.02
CA SER A 18 -14.64 0.63 -14.75
C SER A 18 -14.22 -0.77 -15.23
N SER A 19 -13.32 -0.88 -16.21
CA SER A 19 -12.71 -2.17 -16.64
C SER A 19 -11.35 -2.44 -15.98
N GLU A 20 -10.55 -1.41 -15.68
CA GLU A 20 -9.26 -1.55 -14.96
C GLU A 20 -9.41 -1.81 -13.46
N LEU A 21 -10.54 -1.39 -12.85
CA LEU A 21 -10.86 -1.71 -11.44
C LEU A 21 -11.00 -3.21 -11.20
N ASN A 22 -11.40 -3.99 -12.21
CA ASN A 22 -11.46 -5.46 -12.10
C ASN A 22 -10.06 -6.11 -12.03
N TYR A 23 -9.04 -5.52 -12.66
CA TYR A 23 -7.64 -5.98 -12.52
C TYR A 23 -6.99 -5.53 -11.22
N LEU A 24 -7.50 -4.46 -10.60
CA LEU A 24 -7.11 -4.04 -9.25
C LEU A 24 -7.76 -4.90 -8.16
N LEU A 25 -8.76 -5.74 -8.44
CA LEU A 25 -9.34 -6.62 -7.43
C LEU A 25 -8.45 -7.82 -7.06
N GLU A 26 -7.40 -8.11 -7.84
CA GLU A 26 -6.51 -9.27 -7.60
C GLU A 26 -5.38 -8.98 -6.59
N GLY A 27 -5.27 -7.73 -6.11
CA GLY A 27 -4.21 -7.33 -5.19
C GLY A 27 -2.80 -7.44 -5.81
N TYR A 28 -1.79 -7.56 -4.96
CA TYR A 28 -0.39 -7.72 -5.35
C TYR A 28 -0.03 -9.17 -5.58
N THR A 29 0.21 -9.53 -6.85
CA THR A 29 0.58 -10.90 -7.21
C THR A 29 2.00 -11.26 -6.80
N ARG A 30 2.28 -12.56 -6.78
CA ARG A 30 3.61 -13.11 -6.50
C ARG A 30 4.68 -12.56 -7.44
N GLU A 31 4.37 -12.46 -8.73
CA GLU A 31 5.29 -11.97 -9.76
C GLU A 31 5.66 -10.51 -9.50
N TYR A 32 4.70 -9.71 -9.03
CA TYR A 32 4.94 -8.31 -8.68
C TYR A 32 5.89 -8.19 -7.49
N ILE A 33 5.68 -9.00 -6.45
CA ILE A 33 6.60 -9.06 -5.30
C ILE A 33 8.00 -9.51 -5.73
N ASP A 34 8.11 -10.55 -6.55
CA ASP A 34 9.41 -11.07 -6.99
C ASP A 34 10.18 -10.02 -7.81
N ARG A 35 9.47 -9.21 -8.63
CA ARG A 35 10.08 -8.04 -9.32
C ARG A 35 10.56 -6.97 -8.35
N MET A 36 9.78 -6.62 -7.32
CA MET A 36 10.22 -5.64 -6.32
C MET A 36 11.49 -6.10 -5.59
N VAL A 37 11.52 -7.37 -5.16
CA VAL A 37 12.70 -7.96 -4.50
C VAL A 37 13.91 -7.91 -5.43
N ALA A 38 13.73 -8.23 -6.71
CA ALA A 38 14.80 -8.18 -7.70
C ALA A 38 15.38 -6.76 -7.83
N LEU A 39 14.52 -5.73 -7.95
CA LEU A 39 14.95 -4.34 -8.04
C LEU A 39 15.74 -3.91 -6.80
N VAL A 40 15.24 -4.23 -5.60
CA VAL A 40 15.95 -3.87 -4.36
C VAL A 40 17.34 -4.48 -4.30
N LYS A 41 17.48 -5.74 -4.73
CA LYS A 41 18.77 -6.45 -4.78
C LYS A 41 19.68 -5.87 -5.86
N GLU A 42 19.16 -5.62 -7.06
CA GLU A 42 19.89 -5.08 -8.20
C GLU A 42 20.54 -3.72 -7.86
N TYR A 43 19.77 -2.82 -7.26
CA TYR A 43 20.26 -1.49 -6.88
C TYR A 43 21.01 -1.47 -5.54
N THR A 44 21.21 -2.63 -4.89
CA THR A 44 21.91 -2.75 -3.61
C THR A 44 21.42 -1.71 -2.59
N LEU A 45 20.09 -1.59 -2.46
CA LEU A 45 19.50 -0.58 -1.58
C LEU A 45 19.75 -0.98 -0.12
N MET A 46 20.73 -0.35 0.51
CA MET A 46 21.11 -0.58 1.92
C MET A 46 20.29 0.26 2.90
N GLN A 47 19.63 1.30 2.41
CA GLN A 47 18.77 2.16 3.22
C GLN A 47 17.46 1.43 3.58
N PRO A 48 16.86 1.72 4.75
CA PRO A 48 15.53 1.23 5.06
C PRO A 48 14.51 1.61 3.99
N ILE A 49 13.68 0.66 3.57
CA ILE A 49 12.72 0.85 2.47
C ILE A 49 11.31 0.85 3.03
N MET A 50 10.51 1.85 2.66
CA MET A 50 9.09 1.89 2.97
C MET A 50 8.29 1.74 1.68
N PHE A 51 7.63 0.60 1.51
CA PHE A 51 6.82 0.32 0.33
C PHE A 51 5.43 0.96 0.48
N PRO A 52 5.00 1.83 -0.43
CA PRO A 52 3.64 2.36 -0.41
C PRO A 52 2.66 1.31 -0.93
N VAL A 53 1.63 1.01 -0.14
CA VAL A 53 0.67 -0.06 -0.43
C VAL A 53 -0.75 0.47 -0.25
N HIS A 54 -1.62 0.26 -1.23
CA HIS A 54 -3.01 0.67 -1.08
C HIS A 54 -3.76 -0.33 -0.20
N ALA A 55 -4.47 0.16 0.80
CA ALA A 55 -5.10 -0.69 1.81
C ALA A 55 -6.15 -1.66 1.22
N SER A 56 -6.96 -1.20 0.27
CA SER A 56 -7.98 -2.04 -0.38
C SER A 56 -7.40 -3.19 -1.21
N LEU A 57 -6.13 -3.09 -1.63
CA LEU A 57 -5.41 -4.14 -2.35
C LEU A 57 -4.71 -5.09 -1.38
N LEU A 58 -4.15 -4.52 -0.31
CA LEU A 58 -3.37 -5.27 0.66
C LEU A 58 -4.16 -6.41 1.31
N LYS A 59 -5.47 -6.24 1.52
CA LYS A 59 -6.32 -7.30 2.12
C LYS A 59 -6.29 -8.62 1.34
N TYR A 60 -6.05 -8.56 0.03
CA TYR A 60 -5.98 -9.74 -0.83
C TYR A 60 -4.57 -10.33 -0.95
N SER A 61 -3.56 -9.68 -0.37
CA SER A 61 -2.14 -9.95 -0.68
C SER A 61 -1.25 -9.90 0.56
N ILE A 62 -1.86 -10.18 1.72
CA ILE A 62 -1.15 -10.23 2.99
C ILE A 62 0.03 -11.22 2.92
N PRO A 63 -0.13 -12.48 2.46
CA PRO A 63 0.97 -13.44 2.38
C PRO A 63 2.13 -12.97 1.50
N GLU A 64 1.80 -12.33 0.38
CA GLU A 64 2.71 -11.83 -0.64
C GLU A 64 3.53 -10.67 -0.07
N MET A 65 2.88 -9.78 0.67
CA MET A 65 3.53 -8.67 1.35
C MET A 65 4.38 -9.13 2.54
N GLN A 66 3.95 -10.15 3.29
CA GLN A 66 4.81 -10.78 4.30
C GLN A 66 6.07 -11.36 3.65
N ARG A 67 5.93 -12.02 2.50
CA ARG A 67 7.06 -12.55 1.73
C ARG A 67 7.98 -11.45 1.21
N LEU A 68 7.45 -10.29 0.82
CA LEU A 68 8.26 -9.13 0.46
C LEU A 68 9.12 -8.67 1.63
N LEU A 69 8.51 -8.43 2.79
CA LEU A 69 9.20 -7.96 4.00
C LEU A 69 10.22 -8.97 4.52
N PHE A 70 9.96 -10.26 4.34
CA PHE A 70 10.92 -11.31 4.69
C PHE A 70 12.16 -11.30 3.76
N GLN A 71 11.95 -11.12 2.45
CA GLN A 71 13.04 -11.12 1.47
C GLN A 71 13.83 -9.81 1.42
N VAL A 72 13.20 -8.70 1.83
CA VAL A 72 13.83 -7.38 1.90
C VAL A 72 13.98 -6.98 3.37
N PRO A 73 15.11 -7.30 4.02
CA PRO A 73 15.33 -6.91 5.41
C PRO A 73 15.36 -5.38 5.55
N ASN A 74 15.03 -4.88 6.73
CA ASN A 74 14.91 -3.44 7.02
C ASN A 74 13.86 -2.71 6.16
N SER A 75 12.82 -3.43 5.73
CA SER A 75 11.69 -2.82 5.04
C SER A 75 10.41 -2.78 5.88
N SER A 76 9.51 -1.88 5.47
CA SER A 76 8.23 -1.60 6.09
C SER A 76 7.18 -1.27 5.02
N LEU A 77 5.91 -1.27 5.41
CA LEU A 77 4.80 -0.90 4.55
C LEU A 77 4.21 0.43 5.02
N CYS A 78 3.94 1.32 4.07
CA CYS A 78 3.08 2.48 4.26
C CYS A 78 1.71 2.18 3.63
N VAL A 79 0.75 1.81 4.46
CA VAL A 79 -0.62 1.47 4.07
C VAL A 79 -1.41 2.76 3.94
N TRP A 80 -1.85 3.06 2.73
CA TRP A 80 -2.58 4.30 2.44
C TRP A 80 -3.93 4.04 1.81
N SER A 81 -4.85 4.98 2.05
CA SER A 81 -6.17 5.05 1.45
C SER A 81 -6.51 6.51 1.16
N THR A 82 -7.50 6.75 0.29
CA THR A 82 -7.94 8.09 -0.08
C THR A 82 -9.44 8.22 0.11
N LYS A 83 -9.96 9.44 0.28
CA LYS A 83 -11.43 9.65 0.38
C LYS A 83 -12.18 9.17 -0.88
N ALA A 84 -11.51 9.14 -2.04
CA ALA A 84 -12.09 8.64 -3.29
C ALA A 84 -12.18 7.10 -3.35
N ASN A 85 -11.27 6.40 -2.66
CA ASN A 85 -11.23 4.94 -2.56
C ASN A 85 -11.00 4.55 -1.10
N PRO A 86 -12.00 4.75 -0.22
CA PRO A 86 -11.88 4.43 1.18
C PRO A 86 -11.83 2.91 1.36
N ILE A 87 -11.23 2.49 2.46
CA ILE A 87 -11.40 1.12 2.95
C ILE A 87 -12.85 0.93 3.41
N GLU A 88 -13.45 -0.19 3.03
CA GLU A 88 -14.87 -0.47 3.28
C GLU A 88 -15.16 -0.82 4.74
N SER A 89 -14.20 -1.43 5.45
CA SER A 89 -14.34 -1.79 6.87
C SER A 89 -13.04 -1.60 7.65
N ILE A 90 -13.18 -1.17 8.90
CA ILE A 90 -12.08 -1.09 9.88
C ILE A 90 -11.54 -2.48 10.22
N ASP A 91 -12.35 -3.53 10.12
CA ASP A 91 -11.91 -4.90 10.37
C ASP A 91 -10.80 -5.34 9.39
N GLU A 92 -10.80 -4.79 8.17
CA GLU A 92 -9.74 -5.02 7.19
C GLU A 92 -8.42 -4.42 7.67
N LEU A 93 -8.46 -3.19 8.21
CA LEU A 93 -7.29 -2.54 8.80
C LEU A 93 -6.76 -3.29 10.03
N LEU A 94 -7.65 -3.78 10.89
CA LEU A 94 -7.29 -4.59 12.06
C LEU A 94 -6.67 -5.93 11.65
N THR A 95 -7.18 -6.55 10.59
CA THR A 95 -6.63 -7.78 10.01
C THR A 95 -5.24 -7.55 9.45
N ILE A 96 -5.05 -6.46 8.69
CA ILE A 96 -3.73 -6.03 8.22
C ILE A 96 -2.80 -5.85 9.42
N ARG A 97 -3.20 -5.09 10.44
CA ARG A 97 -2.36 -4.84 11.62
C ARG A 97 -1.90 -6.12 12.31
N LYS A 98 -2.81 -7.08 12.49
CA LYS A 98 -2.51 -8.39 13.12
C LYS A 98 -1.59 -9.28 12.29
N SER A 99 -1.50 -9.02 10.99
CA SER A 99 -0.74 -9.86 10.06
C SER A 99 0.75 -9.49 9.97
N PHE A 100 1.18 -8.36 10.53
CA PHE A 100 2.56 -7.90 10.44
C PHE A 100 3.14 -7.60 11.83
N ASN A 101 4.47 -7.63 11.96
CA ASN A 101 5.09 -7.31 13.25
C ASN A 101 4.91 -5.83 13.59
N ILE A 102 4.94 -5.55 14.90
CA ILE A 102 4.89 -4.18 15.43
C ILE A 102 6.02 -3.35 14.80
N GLY A 103 5.68 -2.17 14.28
CA GLY A 103 6.63 -1.26 13.65
C GLY A 103 6.96 -1.55 12.19
N GLN A 104 6.42 -2.62 11.59
CA GLN A 104 6.59 -2.89 10.14
C GLN A 104 5.51 -2.26 9.26
N VAL A 105 4.42 -1.76 9.85
CA VAL A 105 3.29 -1.17 9.10
C VAL A 105 2.96 0.21 9.66
N PHE A 106 2.92 1.19 8.78
CA PHE A 106 2.54 2.56 9.04
C PHE A 106 1.28 2.92 8.24
N TYR A 107 0.40 3.72 8.80
CA TYR A 107 -0.89 4.04 8.19
C TYR A 107 -0.95 5.51 7.78
N LYS A 108 -1.33 5.76 6.53
CA LYS A 108 -1.64 7.08 5.98
C LYS A 108 -3.08 7.08 5.48
N LEU A 109 -4.00 7.27 6.41
CA LEU A 109 -5.45 7.21 6.16
C LEU A 109 -6.07 8.61 6.28
N PRO A 110 -7.24 8.87 5.68
CA PRO A 110 -8.03 10.06 5.97
C PRO A 110 -8.34 10.18 7.47
N ASP A 111 -8.39 11.40 7.99
CA ASP A 111 -8.51 11.68 9.43
C ASP A 111 -9.67 10.93 10.10
N GLU A 112 -10.85 10.95 9.50
CA GLU A 112 -12.05 10.25 9.99
C GLU A 112 -11.83 8.73 10.16
N GLN A 113 -11.11 8.11 9.22
CA GLN A 113 -10.80 6.67 9.30
C GLN A 113 -9.71 6.40 10.32
N LEU A 114 -8.75 7.30 10.43
CA LEU A 114 -7.62 7.20 11.35
C LEU A 114 -8.11 7.30 12.81
N GLU A 115 -8.99 8.26 13.11
CA GLU A 115 -9.63 8.39 14.42
C GLU A 115 -10.41 7.13 14.81
N CYS A 116 -11.21 6.59 13.87
CA CYS A 116 -11.99 5.39 14.14
C CYS A 116 -11.10 4.16 14.33
N PHE A 117 -10.02 4.03 13.54
CA PHE A 117 -9.06 2.94 13.68
C PHE A 117 -8.35 2.94 15.03
N PHE A 118 -7.89 4.11 15.51
CA PHE A 118 -7.23 4.22 16.81
C PHE A 118 -8.20 4.12 18.00
N SER A 119 -9.48 4.44 17.82
CA SER A 119 -10.49 4.25 18.87
C SER A 119 -10.85 2.78 19.12
N ASN A 120 -10.59 1.91 18.15
CA ASN A 120 -10.91 0.48 18.19
C ASN A 120 -9.69 -0.42 18.47
N THR A 121 -8.55 0.16 18.91
CA THR A 121 -7.37 -0.61 19.32
C THR A 121 -6.89 -0.25 20.71
#